data_AF-U9TTU0-F1
#
_entry.id   AF-U9TTU0-F1
#
_cell.length_a   1.000
_cell.length_b   1.000
_cell.length_c   1.000
_cell.angle_alpha   90.00
_cell.angle_beta   90.00
_cell.angle_gamma   90.00
#
_symmetry.space_group_name_H-M   'P 1'
#
loop_
_entity.id
_entity.type
_entity.pdbx_description
1 polymer ?
#
loop_
_entity_poly.entity_id
_entity_poly.type
_entity_poly.pdbx_seq_one_letter_code
_entity_poly.pdbx_strand_id
1 'polypeptide(L)'
;AKFRFESLYELVCDTSIDPSYFYGLAWICQHIHRLIVVNVNPQVYHAIAKLIKVQKNLKYFEWEDDYGLPTTGSDPYKEILLALEKKVDTINHLKLFFIYKDRTSQKVLPKFHKLKTLITDFGPFSEEQLKFFIYRDLEIFEIDYYELKAASIIIENSGGKLKKIFFVSSYELDDYINNFDDDSRIFIRRVYESCPLVEYLSLVFPPSKEHFNEFEKLLKICQNLKSLFLIIYMNEVEPEKKLLLENGEELLKILIRSAPTNLREIRFLYDVEFSLEALEEFLEKWRGRPILSILTCRPIYKEENYVKLINKYKNNGIIKDFRCESFMNVVNINFNI
;
A
#
# COMPACT_ATOMS: atom_id res chain seq x y z
N ALA A 1 -7.96 -36.96 -16.18
CA ALA A 1 -7.29 -35.68 -15.86
C ALA A 1 -7.85 -34.52 -16.68
N LYS A 2 -7.81 -34.57 -18.02
CA LYS A 2 -8.20 -33.46 -18.92
C LYS A 2 -9.54 -32.76 -18.56
N PHE A 3 -10.64 -33.50 -18.45
CA PHE A 3 -11.96 -32.93 -18.09
C PHE A 3 -12.07 -32.34 -16.68
N ARG A 4 -11.18 -32.67 -15.73
CA ARG A 4 -11.24 -32.16 -14.35
C ARG A 4 -10.52 -30.82 -14.17
N PHE A 5 -9.65 -30.46 -15.10
CA PHE A 5 -8.82 -29.27 -15.00
C PHE A 5 -9.19 -28.16 -16.00
N GLU A 6 -10.07 -28.44 -16.97
CA GLU A 6 -10.66 -27.39 -17.83
C GLU A 6 -11.42 -26.32 -17.03
N SER A 7 -11.97 -26.68 -15.86
CA SER A 7 -12.67 -25.78 -14.96
C SER A 7 -11.77 -25.10 -13.91
N LEU A 8 -10.45 -25.29 -13.96
CA LEU A 8 -9.54 -24.69 -12.99
C LEU A 8 -9.52 -23.16 -13.16
N TYR A 9 -10.13 -22.46 -12.21
CA TYR A 9 -10.28 -21.00 -12.23
C TYR A 9 -9.11 -20.28 -11.57
N GLU A 10 -8.63 -20.82 -10.45
CA GLU A 10 -7.57 -20.25 -9.63
C GLU A 10 -6.46 -21.28 -9.40
N LEU A 11 -5.21 -20.82 -9.50
CA LEU A 11 -4.04 -21.59 -9.14
C LEU A 11 -3.15 -20.75 -8.22
N VAL A 12 -2.86 -21.30 -7.05
CA VAL A 12 -1.80 -20.83 -6.15
C VAL A 12 -0.72 -21.90 -6.14
N CYS A 13 0.51 -21.51 -6.42
CA CYS A 13 1.63 -22.43 -6.51
C CYS A 13 2.94 -21.75 -6.11
N ASP A 14 3.92 -22.56 -5.72
CA ASP A 14 5.29 -22.10 -5.50
C ASP A 14 6.27 -22.72 -6.51
N THR A 15 7.46 -22.12 -6.62
CA THR A 15 8.47 -22.54 -7.59
C THR A 15 9.31 -23.76 -7.16
N SER A 16 9.08 -24.36 -5.99
CA SER A 16 9.71 -25.65 -5.62
C SER A 16 9.09 -26.85 -6.34
N ILE A 17 7.87 -26.68 -6.89
CA ILE A 17 7.16 -27.72 -7.65
C ILE A 17 7.91 -28.06 -8.94
N ASP A 18 7.93 -29.34 -9.30
CA ASP A 18 8.59 -29.83 -10.50
C ASP A 18 8.06 -29.14 -11.79
N PRO A 19 8.96 -28.65 -12.69
CA PRO A 19 8.56 -27.98 -13.93
C PRO A 19 7.56 -28.75 -14.80
N SER A 20 7.62 -30.09 -14.80
CA SER A 20 6.70 -30.95 -15.56
C SER A 20 5.24 -30.75 -15.16
N TYR A 21 4.97 -30.37 -13.91
CA TYR A 21 3.63 -30.04 -13.43
C TYR A 21 3.05 -28.84 -14.18
N PHE A 22 3.83 -27.75 -14.30
CA PHE A 22 3.40 -26.53 -14.99
C PHE A 22 3.27 -26.76 -16.50
N TYR A 23 4.14 -27.55 -17.12
CA TYR A 23 3.97 -27.94 -18.53
C TYR A 23 2.71 -28.78 -18.74
N GLY A 24 2.43 -29.73 -17.84
CA GLY A 24 1.21 -30.52 -17.86
C GLY A 24 -0.04 -29.65 -17.76
N LEU A 25 -0.06 -28.70 -16.81
CA LEU A 25 -1.13 -27.73 -16.68
C LEU A 25 -1.25 -26.82 -17.91
N ALA A 26 -0.15 -26.36 -18.48
CA ALA A 26 -0.18 -25.54 -19.70
C ALA A 26 -0.80 -26.29 -20.90
N TRP A 27 -0.75 -27.62 -20.89
CA TRP A 27 -1.35 -28.44 -21.95
C TRP A 27 -2.86 -28.64 -21.78
N ILE A 28 -3.36 -28.70 -20.54
CA ILE A 28 -4.76 -29.05 -20.24
C ILE A 28 -5.60 -27.89 -19.70
N CYS A 29 -4.99 -26.84 -19.16
CA CYS A 29 -5.65 -25.68 -18.54
C CYS A 29 -5.40 -24.40 -19.34
N GLN A 30 -6.46 -23.83 -19.90
CA GLN A 30 -6.42 -22.56 -20.66
C GLN A 30 -7.37 -21.48 -20.10
N HIS A 31 -8.00 -21.76 -18.96
CA HIS A 31 -9.07 -20.95 -18.38
C HIS A 31 -8.78 -20.50 -16.94
N ILE A 32 -7.50 -20.52 -16.52
CA ILE A 32 -7.10 -19.92 -15.25
C ILE A 32 -7.28 -18.41 -15.36
N HIS A 33 -8.04 -17.85 -14.43
CA HIS A 33 -8.31 -16.42 -14.31
C HIS A 33 -7.48 -15.76 -13.22
N ARG A 34 -7.07 -16.53 -12.20
CA ARG A 34 -6.27 -16.08 -11.07
C ARG A 34 -5.06 -16.98 -10.88
N LEU A 35 -3.87 -16.40 -10.99
CA LEU A 35 -2.60 -17.11 -10.82
C LEU A 35 -1.75 -16.37 -9.80
N ILE A 36 -1.38 -17.05 -8.73
CA ILE A 36 -0.50 -16.55 -7.67
C ILE A 36 0.71 -17.46 -7.61
N VAL A 37 1.90 -16.87 -7.76
CA VAL A 37 3.17 -17.58 -7.75
C VAL A 37 4.05 -17.07 -6.62
N VAL A 38 4.42 -17.97 -5.72
CA VAL A 38 5.43 -17.71 -4.69
C VAL A 38 6.77 -18.28 -5.16
N ASN A 39 7.76 -17.44 -5.37
CA ASN A 39 9.04 -17.87 -5.90
C ASN A 39 10.01 -18.21 -4.76
N VAL A 40 10.25 -19.51 -4.57
CA VAL A 40 11.15 -20.11 -3.56
C VAL A 40 12.34 -20.86 -4.17
N ASN A 41 12.34 -21.14 -5.49
CA ASN A 41 13.41 -21.82 -6.22
C ASN A 41 13.52 -21.32 -7.70
N PRO A 42 14.69 -20.87 -8.15
CA PRO A 42 14.84 -20.17 -9.44
C PRO A 42 14.92 -21.08 -10.69
N GLN A 43 14.27 -22.25 -10.72
CA GLN A 43 14.42 -23.22 -11.84
C GLN A 43 13.19 -23.37 -12.76
N VAL A 44 12.04 -22.78 -12.43
CA VAL A 44 10.75 -23.05 -13.12
C VAL A 44 10.18 -21.89 -13.93
N TYR A 45 10.92 -20.79 -14.08
CA TYR A 45 10.44 -19.60 -14.80
C TYR A 45 9.91 -19.89 -16.20
N HIS A 46 10.60 -20.75 -16.98
CA HIS A 46 10.15 -21.13 -18.33
C HIS A 46 8.80 -21.86 -18.32
N ALA A 47 8.61 -22.77 -17.37
CA ALA A 47 7.41 -23.58 -17.28
C ALA A 47 6.19 -22.73 -16.86
N ILE A 48 6.40 -21.79 -15.94
CA ILE A 48 5.36 -20.83 -15.53
C ILE A 48 5.06 -19.83 -16.66
N ALA A 49 6.09 -19.32 -17.36
CA ALA A 49 5.89 -18.46 -18.53
C ALA A 49 5.05 -19.16 -19.60
N LYS A 50 5.27 -20.47 -19.81
CA LYS A 50 4.46 -21.29 -20.72
C LYS A 50 3.01 -21.40 -20.24
N LEU A 51 2.80 -21.63 -18.94
CA LEU A 51 1.48 -21.68 -18.33
C LEU A 51 0.71 -20.37 -18.50
N ILE A 52 1.35 -19.23 -18.24
CA ILE A 52 0.76 -17.89 -18.44
C ILE A 52 0.36 -17.72 -19.91
N LYS A 53 1.25 -18.02 -20.85
CA LYS A 53 1.03 -17.81 -22.30
C LYS A 53 -0.25 -18.48 -22.81
N VAL A 54 -0.57 -19.68 -22.33
CA VAL A 54 -1.74 -20.44 -22.81
C VAL A 54 -3.07 -19.98 -22.21
N GLN A 55 -3.08 -19.18 -21.14
CA GLN A 55 -4.34 -18.74 -20.52
C GLN A 55 -5.08 -17.73 -21.38
N LYS A 56 -6.37 -17.98 -21.65
CA LYS A 56 -7.17 -17.11 -22.54
C LYS A 56 -7.67 -15.84 -21.85
N ASN A 57 -8.00 -15.92 -20.56
CA ASN A 57 -8.65 -14.84 -19.79
C ASN A 57 -8.01 -14.64 -18.40
N LEU A 58 -6.68 -14.62 -18.33
CA LEU A 58 -5.99 -14.33 -17.08
C LEU A 58 -6.28 -12.88 -16.65
N LYS A 59 -6.96 -12.70 -15.52
CA LYS A 59 -7.38 -11.38 -14.99
C LYS A 59 -6.54 -10.91 -13.81
N TYR A 60 -6.08 -11.86 -13.01
CA TYR A 60 -5.39 -11.63 -11.75
C TYR A 60 -4.07 -12.37 -11.75
N PHE A 61 -2.98 -11.64 -11.54
CA PHE A 61 -1.65 -12.21 -11.47
C PHE A 61 -0.88 -11.65 -10.29
N GLU A 62 -0.28 -12.54 -9.51
CA GLU A 62 0.70 -12.19 -8.49
C GLU A 62 1.99 -12.98 -8.67
N TRP A 63 3.10 -12.29 -8.46
CA TRP A 63 4.41 -12.89 -8.29
C TRP A 63 5.08 -12.28 -7.07
N GLU A 64 5.53 -13.13 -6.16
CA GLU A 64 6.19 -12.73 -4.92
C GLU A 64 7.43 -13.59 -4.71
N ASP A 65 8.59 -12.94 -4.67
CA ASP A 65 9.86 -13.61 -4.41
C ASP A 65 10.13 -13.80 -2.91
N ASP A 66 10.70 -14.96 -2.56
CA ASP A 66 11.25 -15.24 -1.24
C ASP A 66 12.63 -14.59 -1.08
N TYR A 67 12.81 -13.80 -0.02
CA TYR A 67 14.01 -13.01 0.30
C TYR A 67 15.31 -13.84 0.43
N GLY A 68 15.23 -15.18 0.49
CA GLY A 68 16.38 -16.09 0.57
C GLY A 68 16.93 -16.62 -0.77
N LEU A 69 16.43 -16.16 -1.93
CA LEU A 69 16.79 -16.73 -3.22
C LEU A 69 18.26 -16.47 -3.63
N PRO A 70 19.02 -17.51 -4.04
CA PRO A 70 20.39 -17.35 -4.53
C PRO A 70 20.40 -16.66 -5.90
N THR A 71 21.41 -15.80 -6.13
CA THR A 71 21.63 -15.11 -7.40
C THR A 71 21.91 -16.11 -8.53
N THR A 72 20.94 -16.34 -9.40
CA THR A 72 21.18 -17.04 -10.67
C THR A 72 21.62 -16.02 -11.72
N GLY A 73 22.76 -16.24 -12.39
CA GLY A 73 23.34 -15.31 -13.37
C GLY A 73 22.52 -15.05 -14.65
N SER A 74 21.33 -15.65 -14.80
CA SER A 74 20.39 -15.41 -15.90
C SER A 74 19.19 -14.59 -15.40
N ASP A 75 18.77 -13.57 -16.16
CA ASP A 75 17.59 -12.76 -15.86
C ASP A 75 16.30 -13.61 -15.91
N PRO A 76 15.74 -13.97 -14.73
CA PRO A 76 14.71 -15.00 -14.68
C PRO A 76 13.31 -14.47 -15.04
N TYR A 77 13.10 -13.15 -14.92
CA TYR A 77 11.77 -12.55 -15.06
C TYR A 77 11.44 -12.21 -16.50
N LYS A 78 12.43 -12.15 -17.40
CA LYS A 78 12.23 -11.80 -18.81
C LYS A 78 11.11 -12.59 -19.46
N GLU A 79 11.13 -13.91 -19.28
CA GLU A 79 10.15 -14.77 -19.93
C GLU A 79 8.76 -14.63 -19.33
N ILE A 80 8.68 -14.41 -18.01
CA ILE A 80 7.45 -14.14 -17.29
C ILE A 80 6.86 -12.80 -17.78
N LEU A 81 7.67 -11.74 -17.83
CA LEU A 81 7.27 -10.43 -18.33
C LEU A 81 6.77 -10.50 -19.79
N LEU A 82 7.49 -11.18 -20.67
CA LEU A 82 7.06 -11.39 -22.06
C LEU A 82 5.78 -12.24 -22.16
N ALA A 83 5.56 -13.17 -21.24
CA ALA A 83 4.31 -13.93 -21.16
C ALA A 83 3.14 -13.03 -20.73
N LEU A 84 3.35 -12.20 -19.71
CA LEU A 84 2.38 -11.23 -19.19
C LEU A 84 2.05 -10.14 -20.21
N GLU A 85 3.02 -9.72 -21.03
CA GLU A 85 2.79 -8.78 -22.14
C GLU A 85 1.68 -9.27 -23.09
N LYS A 86 1.54 -10.58 -23.27
CA LYS A 86 0.47 -11.16 -24.10
C LYS A 86 -0.91 -11.15 -23.42
N LYS A 87 -0.99 -10.70 -22.17
CA LYS A 87 -2.18 -10.67 -21.31
C LYS A 87 -2.54 -9.27 -20.82
N VAL A 88 -1.91 -8.23 -21.37
CA VAL A 88 -2.15 -6.81 -21.00
C VAL A 88 -3.61 -6.38 -21.15
N ASP A 89 -4.34 -7.01 -22.07
CA ASP A 89 -5.75 -6.72 -22.35
C ASP A 89 -6.74 -7.38 -21.39
N THR A 90 -6.30 -8.39 -20.64
CA THR A 90 -7.15 -9.19 -19.75
C THR A 90 -6.82 -8.98 -18.28
N ILE A 91 -5.55 -8.77 -17.95
CA ILE A 91 -5.09 -8.54 -16.59
C ILE A 91 -5.58 -7.17 -16.10
N ASN A 92 -6.28 -7.18 -14.97
CA ASN A 92 -6.74 -5.97 -14.29
C ASN A 92 -6.23 -5.87 -12.84
N HIS A 93 -5.64 -6.93 -12.30
CA HIS A 93 -4.96 -6.93 -11.01
C HIS A 93 -3.56 -7.51 -11.20
N LEU A 94 -2.55 -6.73 -10.82
CA LEU A 94 -1.15 -7.09 -10.97
C LEU A 94 -0.38 -6.79 -9.68
N LYS A 95 0.18 -7.83 -9.07
CA LYS A 95 1.17 -7.73 -7.98
C LYS A 95 2.50 -8.31 -8.44
N LEU A 96 3.56 -7.51 -8.42
CA LEU A 96 4.90 -7.96 -8.84
C LEU A 96 5.94 -7.49 -7.82
N PHE A 97 6.46 -8.42 -7.04
CA PHE A 97 7.65 -8.22 -6.22
C PHE A 97 8.77 -9.11 -6.72
N PHE A 98 9.66 -8.51 -7.49
CA PHE A 98 10.88 -9.15 -7.97
C PHE A 98 12.07 -8.67 -7.15
N ILE A 99 12.87 -9.61 -6.65
CA ILE A 99 14.15 -9.33 -5.99
C ILE A 99 15.14 -8.72 -6.99
N TYR A 100 15.14 -9.19 -8.25
CA TYR A 100 15.99 -8.62 -9.30
C TYR A 100 15.19 -7.90 -10.37
N LYS A 101 15.82 -6.87 -10.95
CA LYS A 101 15.17 -5.90 -11.81
C LYS A 101 15.55 -6.16 -13.27
N ASP A 102 14.60 -6.64 -14.07
CA ASP A 102 14.76 -6.85 -15.52
C ASP A 102 14.36 -5.59 -16.29
N ARG A 103 15.19 -5.13 -17.23
CA ARG A 103 14.90 -3.98 -18.12
C ARG A 103 13.65 -4.17 -18.99
N THR A 104 13.22 -5.41 -19.19
CA THR A 104 11.99 -5.80 -19.90
C THR A 104 10.75 -5.25 -19.21
N SER A 105 10.79 -5.08 -17.88
CA SER A 105 9.68 -4.49 -17.10
C SER A 105 9.33 -3.08 -17.61
N GLN A 106 10.34 -2.28 -17.97
CA GLN A 106 10.20 -0.92 -18.53
C GLN A 106 9.41 -0.88 -19.84
N LYS A 107 9.44 -1.97 -20.60
CA LYS A 107 8.71 -2.07 -21.88
C LYS A 107 7.33 -2.67 -21.69
N VAL A 108 7.17 -3.54 -20.70
CA VAL A 108 5.97 -4.37 -20.53
C VAL A 108 4.96 -3.71 -19.61
N LEU A 109 5.37 -3.20 -18.45
CA LEU A 109 4.46 -2.62 -17.44
C LEU A 109 3.62 -1.43 -17.95
N PRO A 110 4.14 -0.50 -18.77
CA PRO A 110 3.34 0.61 -19.30
C PRO A 110 2.14 0.18 -20.16
N LYS A 111 2.18 -1.04 -20.74
CA LYS A 111 1.17 -1.53 -21.68
C LYS A 111 -0.12 -1.99 -21.01
N PHE A 112 -0.12 -2.13 -19.68
CA PHE A 112 -1.27 -2.62 -18.91
C PHE A 112 -2.31 -1.52 -18.66
N HIS A 113 -2.89 -0.98 -19.72
CA HIS A 113 -3.80 0.18 -19.64
C HIS A 113 -5.13 -0.10 -18.92
N LYS A 114 -5.51 -1.37 -18.73
CA LYS A 114 -6.78 -1.79 -18.07
C LYS A 114 -6.61 -2.18 -16.60
N LEU A 115 -5.47 -1.88 -15.99
CA LEU A 115 -5.25 -2.16 -14.57
C LEU A 115 -6.22 -1.36 -13.70
N LYS A 116 -6.81 -2.08 -12.75
CA LYS A 116 -7.58 -1.56 -11.62
C LYS A 116 -6.79 -1.67 -10.33
N THR A 117 -5.88 -2.63 -10.23
CA THR A 117 -5.00 -2.79 -9.08
C THR A 117 -3.56 -2.98 -9.53
N LEU A 118 -2.65 -2.20 -8.94
CA LEU A 118 -1.22 -2.31 -9.13
C LEU A 118 -0.52 -2.32 -7.79
N ILE A 119 0.31 -3.33 -7.58
CA ILE A 119 1.18 -3.50 -6.41
C ILE A 119 2.57 -3.85 -6.95
N THR A 120 3.55 -2.96 -6.81
CA THR A 120 4.89 -3.17 -7.42
C THR A 120 5.95 -2.27 -6.77
N ASP A 121 7.22 -2.64 -6.94
CA ASP A 121 8.40 -1.79 -6.71
C ASP A 121 8.79 -1.09 -8.04
N PHE A 122 9.06 0.22 -7.99
CA PHE A 122 9.57 1.06 -9.09
C PHE A 122 10.98 1.62 -8.89
N GLY A 123 11.75 1.15 -7.91
CA GLY A 123 13.12 1.58 -7.65
C GLY A 123 14.10 1.53 -8.84
N PRO A 124 13.95 0.71 -9.92
CA PRO A 124 14.85 0.79 -11.08
C PRO A 124 14.43 1.80 -12.16
N PHE A 125 13.24 2.41 -12.07
CA PHE A 125 12.71 3.24 -13.15
C PHE A 125 13.13 4.69 -12.95
N SER A 126 13.63 5.32 -14.01
CA SER A 126 13.81 6.78 -13.99
C SER A 126 12.46 7.50 -14.08
N GLU A 127 12.43 8.75 -13.66
CA GLU A 127 11.22 9.58 -13.75
C GLU A 127 10.71 9.70 -15.18
N GLU A 128 11.60 9.80 -16.17
CA GLU A 128 11.25 9.83 -17.59
C GLU A 128 10.57 8.53 -18.03
N GLN A 129 10.97 7.39 -17.47
CA GLN A 129 10.35 6.11 -17.77
C GLN A 129 8.95 6.03 -17.17
N LEU A 130 8.79 6.47 -15.92
CA LEU A 130 7.51 6.46 -15.21
C LEU A 130 6.45 7.34 -15.88
N LYS A 131 6.84 8.39 -16.61
CA LYS A 131 5.91 9.23 -17.39
C LYS A 131 5.16 8.46 -18.48
N PHE A 132 5.64 7.30 -18.91
CA PHE A 132 4.94 6.45 -19.88
C PHE A 132 3.90 5.52 -19.25
N PHE A 133 3.85 5.44 -17.91
CA PHE A 133 2.94 4.56 -17.18
C PHE A 133 1.59 5.27 -17.02
N ILE A 134 0.66 4.96 -17.93
CA ILE A 134 -0.66 5.60 -17.98
C ILE A 134 -1.73 4.58 -17.61
N TYR A 135 -2.23 4.66 -16.38
CA TYR A 135 -3.18 3.72 -15.78
C TYR A 135 -4.50 4.42 -15.43
N ARG A 136 -5.29 4.77 -16.46
CA ARG A 136 -6.52 5.59 -16.31
C ARG A 136 -7.65 4.93 -15.53
N ASP A 137 -7.60 3.61 -15.40
CA ASP A 137 -8.61 2.80 -14.72
C ASP A 137 -8.16 2.32 -13.33
N LEU A 138 -7.03 2.82 -12.82
CA LEU A 138 -6.45 2.39 -11.56
C LEU A 138 -7.33 2.82 -10.38
N GLU A 139 -7.75 1.86 -9.57
CA GLU A 139 -8.61 2.05 -8.40
C GLU A 139 -7.85 1.78 -7.08
N ILE A 140 -6.88 0.86 -7.11
CA ILE A 140 -6.07 0.45 -5.97
C ILE A 140 -4.60 0.54 -6.37
N PHE A 141 -3.82 1.25 -5.59
CA PHE A 141 -2.39 1.38 -5.78
C PHE A 141 -1.66 1.15 -4.47
N GLU A 142 -0.73 0.21 -4.49
CA GLU A 142 0.15 -0.06 -3.35
C GLU A 142 1.60 -0.01 -3.82
N ILE A 143 2.44 0.65 -3.04
CA ILE A 143 3.85 0.88 -3.34
C ILE A 143 4.64 0.95 -2.04
N ASP A 144 5.93 0.70 -2.08
CA ASP A 144 6.80 0.97 -0.94
C ASP A 144 6.82 2.48 -0.60
N TYR A 145 6.83 2.80 0.69
CA TYR A 145 6.92 4.18 1.17
C TYR A 145 8.27 4.84 0.88
N TYR A 146 9.32 4.08 0.53
CA TYR A 146 10.60 4.61 0.04
C TYR A 146 10.48 5.22 -1.38
N GLU A 147 9.36 5.00 -2.07
CA GLU A 147 9.19 5.33 -3.49
C GLU A 147 8.17 6.45 -3.75
N LEU A 148 8.03 7.40 -2.82
CA LEU A 148 7.04 8.48 -2.89
C LEU A 148 7.12 9.30 -4.19
N LYS A 149 8.32 9.49 -4.72
CA LYS A 149 8.53 10.17 -6.00
C LYS A 149 7.91 9.41 -7.16
N ALA A 150 8.15 8.09 -7.25
CA ALA A 150 7.54 7.24 -8.26
C ALA A 150 6.02 7.18 -8.07
N ALA A 151 5.57 7.03 -6.84
CA ALA A 151 4.15 7.03 -6.48
C ALA A 151 3.44 8.29 -7.00
N SER A 152 4.05 9.46 -6.79
CA SER A 152 3.53 10.75 -7.24
C SER A 152 3.33 10.82 -8.75
N ILE A 153 4.28 10.31 -9.53
CA ILE A 153 4.21 10.28 -11.00
C ILE A 153 3.09 9.33 -11.47
N ILE A 154 2.97 8.15 -10.87
CA ILE A 154 1.91 7.19 -11.19
C ILE A 154 0.52 7.75 -10.84
N ILE A 155 0.40 8.41 -9.69
CA ILE A 155 -0.84 9.05 -9.24
C ILE A 155 -1.28 10.15 -10.22
N GLU A 156 -0.36 11.01 -10.65
CA GLU A 156 -0.63 12.05 -11.66
C GLU A 156 -1.17 11.45 -12.97
N ASN A 157 -0.74 10.23 -13.31
CA ASN A 157 -1.14 9.51 -14.52
C ASN A 157 -2.34 8.55 -14.34
N SER A 158 -2.97 8.50 -13.15
CA SER A 158 -3.96 7.47 -12.76
C SER A 158 -5.41 7.73 -13.19
N GLY A 159 -5.68 8.83 -13.90
CA GLY A 159 -7.01 9.16 -14.43
C GLY A 159 -8.09 9.48 -13.37
N GLY A 160 -7.70 9.62 -12.10
CA GLY A 160 -8.55 10.11 -11.01
C GLY A 160 -9.55 9.12 -10.42
N LYS A 161 -9.39 7.82 -10.71
CA LYS A 161 -10.27 6.75 -10.20
C LYS A 161 -9.74 6.05 -8.95
N LEU A 162 -8.57 6.45 -8.45
CA LEU A 162 -7.96 5.88 -7.25
C LEU A 162 -8.86 6.06 -6.03
N LYS A 163 -9.19 4.93 -5.40
CA LYS A 163 -9.96 4.82 -4.15
C LYS A 163 -9.09 4.39 -2.99
N LYS A 164 -8.03 3.64 -3.26
CA LYS A 164 -7.11 3.12 -2.24
C LYS A 164 -5.68 3.36 -2.64
N ILE A 165 -4.93 4.03 -1.77
CA ILE A 165 -3.50 4.27 -1.92
C ILE A 165 -2.84 3.84 -0.61
N PHE A 166 -2.00 2.83 -0.68
CA PHE A 166 -1.39 2.23 0.50
C PHE A 166 0.12 2.09 0.36
N PHE A 167 0.79 2.04 1.51
CA PHE A 167 2.17 1.63 1.55
C PHE A 167 2.29 0.14 1.87
N VAL A 168 3.09 -0.55 1.07
CA VAL A 168 3.55 -1.89 1.38
C VAL A 168 4.72 -1.71 2.34
N SER A 169 4.56 -2.15 3.58
CA SER A 169 5.63 -2.15 4.57
C SER A 169 5.66 -3.51 5.25
N SER A 170 6.82 -4.16 5.18
CA SER A 170 7.17 -5.36 5.95
C SER A 170 8.23 -5.08 7.01
N TYR A 171 8.76 -3.86 7.09
CA TYR A 171 9.90 -3.50 7.93
C TYR A 171 9.71 -2.13 8.60
N GLU A 172 10.42 -1.93 9.69
CA GLU A 172 10.49 -0.64 10.38
C GLU A 172 11.30 0.39 9.54
N LEU A 173 10.91 1.65 9.65
CA LEU A 173 11.60 2.81 9.08
C LEU A 173 12.95 3.04 9.78
N ASP A 174 13.95 2.26 9.38
CA ASP A 174 15.28 2.30 10.01
C ASP A 174 16.33 3.03 9.16
N ASP A 175 15.98 3.42 7.93
CA ASP A 175 16.91 3.97 6.95
C ASP A 175 16.66 5.45 6.66
N TYR A 176 17.74 6.22 6.52
CA TYR A 176 17.70 7.59 6.02
C TYR A 176 17.16 7.63 4.59
N ILE A 177 16.07 8.38 4.39
CA ILE A 177 15.43 8.53 3.09
C ILE A 177 15.89 9.84 2.44
N ASN A 178 16.62 9.72 1.33
CA ASN A 178 17.04 10.88 0.53
C ASN A 178 15.83 11.67 0.00
N ASN A 179 15.85 13.00 0.11
CA ASN A 179 14.79 13.91 -0.34
C ASN A 179 13.39 13.64 0.24
N PHE A 180 13.32 12.93 1.37
CA PHE A 180 12.06 12.53 2.01
C PHE A 180 11.06 13.66 2.19
N ASP A 181 11.50 14.79 2.73
CA ASP A 181 10.65 15.97 2.96
C ASP A 181 10.04 16.50 1.65
N ASP A 182 10.84 16.60 0.58
CA ASP A 182 10.34 17.10 -0.69
C ASP A 182 9.40 16.08 -1.37
N ASP A 183 9.79 14.81 -1.40
CA ASP A 183 9.03 13.75 -2.06
C ASP A 183 7.72 13.45 -1.32
N SER A 184 7.71 13.45 0.01
CA SER A 184 6.48 13.28 0.81
C SER A 184 5.53 14.48 0.67
N ARG A 185 6.05 15.71 0.64
CA ARG A 185 5.24 16.91 0.37
C ARG A 185 4.63 16.86 -1.03
N ILE A 186 5.42 16.51 -2.05
CA ILE A 186 4.94 16.37 -3.44
C ILE A 186 3.86 15.28 -3.51
N PHE A 187 4.08 14.14 -2.83
CA PHE A 187 3.11 13.05 -2.79
C PHE A 187 1.76 13.49 -2.23
N ILE A 188 1.74 14.15 -1.06
CA ILE A 188 0.50 14.69 -0.47
C ILE A 188 -0.21 15.62 -1.47
N ARG A 189 0.54 16.50 -2.15
CA ARG A 189 -0.02 17.40 -3.17
C ARG A 189 -0.65 16.64 -4.33
N ARG A 190 0.05 15.67 -4.90
CA ARG A 190 -0.46 14.87 -6.02
C ARG A 190 -1.70 14.07 -5.64
N VAL A 191 -1.77 13.53 -4.43
CA VAL A 191 -2.97 12.83 -3.96
C VAL A 191 -4.19 13.74 -3.98
N TYR A 192 -4.12 14.93 -3.37
CA TYR A 192 -5.31 15.79 -3.34
C TYR A 192 -5.62 16.45 -4.69
N GLU A 193 -4.62 16.64 -5.56
CA GLU A 193 -4.82 17.19 -6.92
C GLU A 193 -5.44 16.17 -7.88
N SER A 194 -5.05 14.89 -7.78
CA SER A 194 -5.39 13.87 -8.77
C SER A 194 -6.37 12.81 -8.27
N CYS A 195 -6.62 12.66 -6.95
CA CYS A 195 -7.41 11.55 -6.40
C CYS A 195 -8.62 12.01 -5.55
N PRO A 196 -9.61 12.71 -6.13
CA PRO A 196 -10.79 13.18 -5.37
C PRO A 196 -11.69 12.05 -4.83
N LEU A 197 -11.56 10.83 -5.38
CA LEU A 197 -12.33 9.65 -4.98
C LEU A 197 -11.63 8.79 -3.92
N VAL A 198 -10.49 9.23 -3.38
CA VAL A 198 -9.74 8.45 -2.40
C VAL A 198 -10.57 8.22 -1.13
N GLU A 199 -10.66 6.96 -0.72
CA GLU A 199 -11.40 6.52 0.46
C GLU A 199 -10.46 5.97 1.53
N TYR A 200 -9.34 5.36 1.12
CA TYR A 200 -8.34 4.79 2.01
C TYR A 200 -6.96 5.28 1.58
N LEU A 201 -6.24 5.89 2.51
CA LEU A 201 -4.98 6.56 2.19
C LEU A 201 -3.94 6.35 3.29
N SER A 202 -2.76 5.89 2.89
CA SER A 202 -1.54 5.95 3.66
C SER A 202 -0.74 7.20 3.34
N LEU A 203 -0.23 7.89 4.37
CA LEU A 203 0.66 9.03 4.25
C LEU A 203 1.88 8.83 5.16
N VAL A 204 3.04 9.22 4.66
CA VAL A 204 4.29 9.25 5.41
C VAL A 204 4.92 10.62 5.20
N PHE A 205 5.25 11.33 6.27
CA PHE A 205 5.81 12.68 6.20
C PHE A 205 6.39 13.11 7.56
N PRO A 206 7.34 14.06 7.58
CA PRO A 206 7.85 14.63 8.83
C PRO A 206 6.86 15.65 9.40
N PRO A 207 6.82 15.84 10.73
CA PRO A 207 5.90 16.75 11.39
C PRO A 207 6.34 18.22 11.28
N SER A 208 6.52 18.70 10.04
CA SER A 208 6.86 20.09 9.76
C SER A 208 5.61 20.91 9.41
N LYS A 209 5.67 22.22 9.65
CA LYS A 209 4.58 23.16 9.33
C LYS A 209 4.14 23.09 7.88
N GLU A 210 5.08 22.89 6.95
CA GLU A 210 4.76 22.79 5.53
C GLU A 210 3.96 21.53 5.20
N HIS A 211 4.36 20.38 5.76
CA HIS A 211 3.63 19.12 5.58
C HIS A 211 2.25 19.17 6.21
N PHE A 212 2.13 19.76 7.41
CA PHE A 212 0.84 19.98 8.05
C PHE A 212 -0.08 20.88 7.24
N ASN A 213 0.44 21.91 6.57
CA ASN A 213 -0.36 22.73 5.66
C ASN A 213 -0.87 21.92 4.45
N GLU A 214 -0.03 21.07 3.85
CA GLU A 214 -0.45 20.22 2.73
C GLU A 214 -1.43 19.13 3.17
N PHE A 215 -1.20 18.51 4.33
CA PHE A 215 -2.10 17.55 4.93
C PHE A 215 -3.48 18.18 5.22
N GLU A 216 -3.51 19.39 5.76
CA GLU A 216 -4.76 20.10 5.99
C GLU A 216 -5.54 20.36 4.68
N LYS A 217 -4.86 20.76 3.60
CA LYS A 217 -5.50 20.90 2.28
C LYS A 217 -6.04 19.57 1.79
N LEU A 218 -5.26 18.49 1.94
CA LEU A 218 -5.68 17.14 1.57
C LEU A 218 -6.98 16.75 2.26
N LEU A 219 -7.07 16.93 3.58
CA LEU A 219 -8.27 16.60 4.33
C LEU A 219 -9.50 17.40 3.87
N LYS A 220 -9.31 18.67 3.50
CA LYS A 220 -10.38 19.54 2.97
C LYS A 220 -10.84 19.16 1.57
N ILE A 221 -9.95 18.63 0.72
CA ILE A 221 -10.28 18.28 -0.66
C ILE A 221 -10.83 16.85 -0.75
N CYS A 222 -10.20 15.89 -0.07
CA CYS A 222 -10.50 14.46 -0.15
C CYS A 222 -11.67 14.05 0.76
N GLN A 223 -12.88 14.54 0.48
CA GLN A 223 -14.07 14.34 1.33
C GLN A 223 -14.62 12.91 1.38
N ASN A 224 -14.13 12.01 0.51
CA ASN A 224 -14.51 10.60 0.49
C ASN A 224 -13.67 9.72 1.43
N LEU A 225 -12.65 10.29 2.09
CA LEU A 225 -11.79 9.55 3.01
C LEU A 225 -12.60 8.92 4.16
N LYS A 226 -12.41 7.62 4.32
CA LYS A 226 -12.98 6.76 5.36
C LYS A 226 -11.91 6.27 6.31
N SER A 227 -10.70 6.04 5.81
CA SER A 227 -9.56 5.55 6.59
C SER A 227 -8.28 6.30 6.25
N LEU A 228 -7.55 6.68 7.28
CA LEU A 228 -6.22 7.28 7.17
C LEU A 228 -5.20 6.46 7.94
N PHE A 229 -4.09 6.15 7.29
CA PHE A 229 -2.92 5.57 7.95
C PHE A 229 -1.78 6.59 7.88
N LEU A 230 -1.40 7.13 9.03
CA LEU A 230 -0.42 8.19 9.18
C LEU A 230 0.86 7.64 9.80
N ILE A 231 1.95 7.79 9.06
CA ILE A 231 3.31 7.44 9.45
C ILE A 231 4.06 8.77 9.64
N ILE A 232 4.18 9.24 10.87
CA ILE A 232 4.86 10.51 11.16
C ILE A 232 6.32 10.18 11.47
N TYR A 233 7.24 10.52 10.57
CA TYR A 233 8.62 10.09 10.67
C TYR A 233 9.59 11.25 10.65
N MET A 234 10.48 11.30 11.63
CA MET A 234 11.64 12.18 11.64
C MET A 234 12.89 11.38 11.30
N ASN A 235 13.80 11.95 10.51
CA ASN A 235 15.15 11.41 10.31
C ASN A 235 16.04 11.57 11.59
N GLU A 236 15.45 11.62 12.79
CA GLU A 236 16.13 11.75 14.08
C GLU A 236 16.05 10.43 14.85
N VAL A 237 17.18 10.00 15.43
CA VAL A 237 17.32 8.67 16.02
C VAL A 237 16.43 8.47 17.26
N GLU A 238 16.28 9.51 18.09
CA GLU A 238 15.42 9.49 19.28
C GLU A 238 14.83 10.89 19.53
N PRO A 239 13.65 11.21 19.01
CA PRO A 239 13.03 12.50 19.23
C PRO A 239 12.65 12.68 20.71
N GLU A 240 12.85 13.89 21.23
CA GLU A 240 12.46 14.23 22.60
C GLU A 240 10.96 14.01 22.81
N LYS A 241 10.57 13.43 23.96
CA LYS A 241 9.15 13.22 24.29
C LYS A 241 8.30 14.48 24.18
N LYS A 242 8.87 15.65 24.52
CA LYS A 242 8.20 16.94 24.39
C LYS A 242 7.83 17.23 22.93
N LEU A 243 8.76 16.99 22.00
CA LEU A 243 8.54 17.17 20.57
C LEU A 243 7.45 16.22 20.05
N LEU A 244 7.48 14.94 20.46
CA LEU A 244 6.45 13.95 20.12
C LEU A 244 5.04 14.40 20.51
N LEU A 245 4.90 14.98 21.71
CA LEU A 245 3.63 15.50 22.23
C LEU A 245 3.17 16.77 21.49
N GLU A 246 4.09 17.70 21.21
CA GLU A 246 3.79 18.92 20.45
C GLU A 246 3.29 18.59 19.03
N ASN A 247 3.93 17.64 18.36
CA ASN A 247 3.52 17.19 17.03
C ASN A 247 2.16 16.49 17.05
N GLY A 248 1.91 15.67 18.09
CA GLY A 248 0.62 15.02 18.25
C GLY A 248 -0.50 16.00 18.50
N GLU A 249 -0.28 17.01 19.34
CA GLU A 249 -1.27 18.05 19.60
C GLU A 249 -1.62 18.83 18.33
N GLU A 250 -0.63 19.23 17.53
CA GLU A 250 -0.87 19.93 16.27
C GLU A 250 -1.59 19.05 15.25
N LEU A 251 -1.21 17.77 15.14
CA LEU A 251 -1.88 16.82 14.25
C LEU A 251 -3.36 16.64 14.62
N LEU A 252 -3.67 16.48 15.92
CA LEU A 252 -5.04 16.36 16.40
C LEU A 252 -5.85 17.65 16.13
N LYS A 253 -5.26 18.84 16.32
CA LYS A 253 -5.91 20.13 15.99
C LYS A 253 -6.28 20.21 14.51
N ILE A 254 -5.40 19.77 13.62
CA ILE A 254 -5.68 19.73 12.17
C ILE A 254 -6.82 18.77 11.87
N LEU A 255 -6.83 17.57 12.47
CA LEU A 255 -7.91 16.60 12.30
C LEU A 255 -9.25 17.15 12.78
N ILE A 256 -9.31 17.81 13.95
CA ILE A 256 -10.54 18.45 14.46
C ILE A 256 -11.09 19.48 13.46
N ARG A 257 -10.19 20.32 12.92
CA ARG A 257 -10.55 21.43 12.03
C ARG A 257 -10.96 20.98 10.64
N SER A 258 -10.30 19.95 10.11
CA SER A 258 -10.28 19.72 8.66
C SER A 258 -10.60 18.30 8.23
N ALA A 259 -10.64 17.32 9.14
CA ALA A 259 -10.95 15.95 8.76
C ALA A 259 -12.34 15.84 8.11
N PRO A 260 -12.47 15.04 7.04
CA PRO A 260 -13.73 14.88 6.34
C PRO A 260 -14.75 14.14 7.21
N THR A 261 -16.03 14.39 6.94
CA THR A 261 -17.12 13.86 7.77
C THR A 261 -17.25 12.35 7.71
N ASN A 262 -16.71 11.69 6.66
CA ASN A 262 -16.79 10.24 6.49
C ASN A 262 -15.66 9.47 7.18
N LEU A 263 -14.68 10.17 7.77
CA LEU A 263 -13.51 9.55 8.39
C LEU A 263 -13.93 8.77 9.63
N ARG A 264 -13.65 7.48 9.63
CA ARG A 264 -14.05 6.51 10.66
C ARG A 264 -12.91 5.65 11.17
N GLU A 265 -11.75 5.70 10.53
CA GLU A 265 -10.57 4.96 10.97
C GLU A 265 -9.32 5.83 10.82
N ILE A 266 -8.51 5.88 11.87
CA ILE A 266 -7.18 6.50 11.83
C ILE A 266 -6.16 5.55 12.47
N ARG A 267 -5.05 5.33 11.78
CA ARG A 267 -3.90 4.58 12.30
C ARG A 267 -2.72 5.52 12.43
N PHE A 268 -2.01 5.47 13.56
CA PHE A 268 -0.84 6.29 13.84
C PHE A 268 0.39 5.43 14.11
N LEU A 269 1.50 5.77 13.46
CA LEU A 269 2.82 5.18 13.71
C LEU A 269 3.91 6.24 13.91
N TYR A 270 4.99 5.80 14.55
CA TYR A 270 6.22 6.55 14.80
C TYR A 270 6.00 7.83 15.61
N ASP A 271 6.56 8.95 15.19
CA ASP A 271 7.00 10.11 15.99
C ASP A 271 5.87 11.06 16.39
N VAL A 272 4.80 10.46 16.91
CA VAL A 272 3.64 11.14 17.44
C VAL A 272 3.16 10.49 18.74
N GLU A 273 2.98 11.32 19.78
CA GLU A 273 2.34 10.94 21.04
C GLU A 273 1.26 11.96 21.40
N PHE A 274 0.24 11.53 22.14
CA PHE A 274 -0.84 12.40 22.58
C PHE A 274 -0.85 12.46 24.11
N SER A 275 -0.82 13.67 24.67
CA SER A 275 -1.11 13.85 26.09
C SER A 275 -2.55 13.41 26.39
N LEU A 276 -2.83 13.11 27.65
CA LEU A 276 -4.17 12.74 28.08
C LEU A 276 -5.18 13.85 27.74
N GLU A 277 -4.77 15.10 27.97
CA GLU A 277 -5.56 16.30 27.74
C GLU A 277 -5.83 16.52 26.25
N ALA A 278 -4.81 16.41 25.39
CA ALA A 278 -4.97 16.60 23.95
C ALA A 278 -5.85 15.50 23.33
N LEU A 279 -5.69 14.25 23.80
CA LEU A 279 -6.55 13.15 23.36
C LEU A 279 -8.00 13.34 23.83
N GLU A 280 -8.22 13.77 25.07
CA GLU A 280 -9.57 14.05 25.58
C GLU A 280 -10.24 15.18 24.79
N GLU A 281 -9.53 16.28 24.53
CA GLU A 281 -10.02 17.39 23.71
C GLU A 281 -10.40 16.90 22.31
N PHE A 282 -9.53 16.13 21.66
CA PHE A 282 -9.79 15.56 20.34
C PHE A 282 -11.08 14.75 20.31
N LEU A 283 -11.25 13.82 21.25
CA LEU A 283 -12.42 12.96 21.31
C LEU A 283 -13.70 13.72 21.64
N GLU A 284 -13.60 14.75 22.49
CA GLU A 284 -14.72 15.63 22.81
C GLU A 284 -15.17 16.44 21.58
N LYS A 285 -14.21 16.96 20.82
CA LYS A 285 -14.48 17.68 19.56
C LYS A 285 -14.88 16.77 18.40
N TRP A 286 -14.68 15.45 18.53
CA TRP A 286 -15.14 14.47 17.55
C TRP A 286 -16.64 14.14 17.67
N ARG A 287 -17.33 14.63 18.70
CA ARG A 287 -18.78 14.43 18.87
C ARG A 287 -19.57 14.89 17.64
N GLY A 288 -20.57 14.10 17.28
CA GLY A 288 -21.42 14.36 16.11
C GLY A 288 -20.83 13.93 14.77
N ARG A 289 -19.60 13.39 14.75
CA ARG A 289 -19.00 12.73 13.58
C ARG A 289 -19.23 11.20 13.66
N PRO A 290 -18.98 10.45 12.58
CA PRO A 290 -19.01 8.99 12.63
C PRO A 290 -18.11 8.44 13.71
N ILE A 291 -18.54 7.31 14.27
CA ILE A 291 -17.82 6.58 15.31
C ILE A 291 -16.42 6.23 14.79
N LEU A 292 -15.39 6.54 15.58
CA LEU A 292 -13.99 6.45 15.17
C LEU A 292 -13.34 5.17 15.70
N SER A 293 -12.57 4.50 14.85
CA SER A 293 -11.58 3.48 15.24
C SER A 293 -10.18 4.08 15.19
N ILE A 294 -9.39 3.86 16.24
CA ILE A 294 -8.00 4.30 16.32
C ILE A 294 -7.08 3.10 16.55
N LEU A 295 -6.01 3.01 15.75
CA LEU A 295 -4.96 2.01 15.90
C LEU A 295 -3.60 2.67 16.09
N THR A 296 -2.78 2.11 16.98
CA THR A 296 -1.41 2.57 17.21
C THR A 296 -0.55 1.43 17.76
N CYS A 297 0.76 1.58 17.73
CA CYS A 297 1.72 0.66 18.34
C CYS A 297 2.29 1.14 19.67
N ARG A 298 2.02 2.39 20.10
CA ARG A 298 2.66 2.96 21.30
C ARG A 298 2.06 2.40 22.59
N PRO A 299 2.87 1.82 23.50
CA PRO A 299 2.37 1.13 24.69
C PRO A 299 1.80 2.06 25.77
N ILE A 300 2.14 3.36 25.75
CA ILE A 300 1.62 4.37 26.69
C ILE A 300 0.08 4.36 26.78
N TYR A 301 -0.61 4.07 25.67
CA TYR A 301 -2.08 4.04 25.64
C TYR A 301 -2.70 2.83 26.35
N LYS A 302 -1.87 1.91 26.87
CA LYS A 302 -2.29 0.82 27.76
C LYS A 302 -2.24 1.21 29.25
N GLU A 303 -1.70 2.38 29.58
CA GLU A 303 -1.67 2.89 30.95
C GLU A 303 -3.08 3.21 31.46
N GLU A 304 -3.27 3.08 32.78
CA GLU A 304 -4.58 3.12 33.43
C GLU A 304 -5.38 4.41 33.12
N ASN A 305 -4.71 5.56 33.10
CA ASN A 305 -5.35 6.85 32.82
C ASN A 305 -5.88 6.93 31.38
N TYR A 306 -5.10 6.48 30.40
CA TYR A 306 -5.52 6.42 29.00
C TYR A 306 -6.64 5.41 28.80
N VAL A 307 -6.55 4.23 29.41
CA VAL A 307 -7.60 3.20 29.34
C VAL A 307 -8.92 3.72 29.91
N LYS A 308 -8.90 4.44 31.04
CA LYS A 308 -10.09 5.08 31.62
C LYS A 308 -10.70 6.10 30.66
N LEU A 309 -9.88 6.97 30.08
CA LEU A 309 -10.32 7.97 29.09
C LEU A 309 -10.93 7.31 27.86
N ILE A 310 -10.22 6.35 27.27
CA ILE A 310 -10.69 5.59 26.09
C ILE A 310 -12.03 4.91 26.38
N ASN A 311 -12.17 4.23 27.51
CA ASN A 311 -13.41 3.54 27.88
C ASN A 311 -14.58 4.53 28.10
N LYS A 312 -14.32 5.71 28.67
CA LYS A 312 -15.32 6.79 28.76
C LYS A 312 -15.86 7.16 27.37
N TYR A 313 -14.98 7.35 26.39
CA TYR A 313 -15.38 7.75 25.02
C TYR A 313 -15.93 6.60 24.18
N LYS A 314 -15.56 5.34 24.47
CA LYS A 314 -16.23 4.14 23.92
C LYS A 314 -17.67 4.04 24.41
N ASN A 315 -17.90 4.15 25.72
CA ASN A 315 -19.24 4.10 26.31
C ASN A 315 -20.14 5.24 25.81
N ASN A 316 -19.57 6.39 25.48
CA ASN A 316 -20.28 7.52 24.88
C ASN A 316 -20.58 7.35 23.38
N GLY A 317 -20.18 6.23 22.75
CA GLY A 317 -20.39 5.97 21.33
C GLY A 317 -19.56 6.84 20.38
N ILE A 318 -18.47 7.44 20.86
CA ILE A 318 -17.58 8.28 20.04
C ILE A 318 -16.48 7.42 19.42
N ILE A 319 -15.93 6.49 20.21
CA ILE A 319 -14.94 5.52 19.77
C ILE A 319 -15.63 4.16 19.60
N LYS A 320 -15.39 3.50 18.47
CA LYS A 320 -15.74 2.08 18.29
C LYS A 320 -14.66 1.26 18.98
N ASP A 321 -13.42 1.45 18.54
CA ASP A 321 -12.25 0.78 19.05
C ASP A 321 -11.06 1.73 19.14
N PHE A 322 -10.28 1.59 20.20
CA PHE A 322 -8.94 2.15 20.32
C PHE A 322 -8.06 0.98 20.77
N ARG A 323 -7.12 0.56 19.92
CA ARG A 323 -6.26 -0.59 20.19
C ARG A 323 -4.80 -0.22 20.04
N CYS A 324 -4.00 -0.77 20.94
CA CYS A 324 -2.54 -0.71 20.90
C CYS A 324 -2.02 -2.11 20.54
N GLU A 325 -1.64 -2.26 19.28
CA GLU A 325 -1.27 -3.53 18.65
C GLU A 325 0.22 -3.61 18.32
N SER A 326 0.71 -4.76 17.85
CA SER A 326 2.06 -4.88 17.30
C SER A 326 2.21 -4.03 16.03
N PHE A 327 3.44 -3.58 15.73
CA PHE A 327 3.75 -2.87 14.49
C PHE A 327 3.15 -3.55 13.25
N MET A 328 3.37 -4.87 13.12
CA MET A 328 2.86 -5.70 12.01
C MET A 328 1.33 -5.63 11.85
N ASN A 329 0.58 -5.56 12.97
CA ASN A 329 -0.88 -5.43 12.92
C ASN A 329 -1.30 -4.01 12.49
N VAL A 330 -0.56 -2.98 12.89
CA VAL A 330 -0.87 -1.59 12.52
C VAL A 330 -0.65 -1.35 11.03
N VAL A 331 0.51 -1.79 10.49
CA VAL A 331 0.84 -1.66 9.06
C VAL A 331 -0.04 -2.52 8.17
N ASN A 332 -0.54 -3.65 8.68
CA ASN A 332 -1.44 -4.51 7.92
C ASN A 332 -2.82 -3.86 7.76
N ILE A 333 -3.06 -3.23 6.61
CA ILE A 333 -4.32 -2.56 6.29
C ILE A 333 -5.53 -3.52 6.29
N ASN A 334 -5.31 -4.82 6.09
CA ASN A 334 -6.36 -5.84 6.17
C ASN A 334 -6.66 -6.27 7.62
N PHE A 335 -5.91 -5.77 8.61
CA PHE A 335 -6.20 -5.97 10.02
C PHE A 335 -7.48 -5.22 10.39
N ASN A 336 -8.52 -5.98 10.73
CA ASN A 336 -9.84 -5.44 11.07
C ASN A 336 -9.91 -5.02 12.53
N ILE A 337 -10.53 -3.88 12.78
CA ILE A 337 -10.73 -3.32 14.12
C ILE A 337 -12.21 -3.28 14.47
#